data_AF-A0A852L5Y0-F1
#
_entry.id   AF-A0A852L5Y0-F1
#
_cell.length_a   1.000
_cell.length_b   1.000
_cell.length_c   1.000
_cell.angle_alpha   90.00
_cell.angle_beta   90.00
_cell.angle_gamma   90.00
#
_symmetry.space_group_name_H-M   'P 1'
#
loop_
_entity.id
_entity.type
_entity.pdbx_description
1 polymer ?
#
loop_
_entity_poly.entity_id
_entity_poly.type
_entity_poly.pdbx_seq_one_letter_code
_entity_poly.pdbx_strand_id
1 'polypeptide(L)'
;MQLPVVYQKAKEGVFKIWTTLQPLLTVHVGLASSTKAIIILEQCGKNKGYRDMDACGFYPEGGCCILDGPEKIESTINMKTVWKNISVEGIDIIFSRDAGRYICDYTYYASLYYGSGRAAFIHVPPTSSALTADLLGKALQTIILEMLKQCEEDEP
;
A
#
# COMPACT_ATOMS: atom_id res chain seq x y z
N MET A 1 10.86 3.96 5.50
CA MET A 1 11.08 5.28 4.86
C MET A 1 9.76 6.02 4.86
N GLN A 2 9.76 7.34 5.08
CA GLN A 2 8.56 8.17 4.90
C GLN A 2 8.57 8.77 3.50
N LEU A 3 7.45 8.67 2.78
CA LEU A 3 7.28 9.28 1.46
C LEU A 3 6.50 10.60 1.59
N PRO A 4 6.82 11.60 0.76
CA PRO A 4 6.09 12.87 0.77
C PRO A 4 4.69 12.71 0.19
N VAL A 5 3.75 13.53 0.65
CA VAL A 5 2.40 13.65 0.05
C VAL A 5 2.45 14.53 -1.20
N VAL A 6 3.32 14.16 -2.15
CA VAL A 6 3.58 14.88 -3.40
C VAL A 6 3.78 13.84 -4.50
N TYR A 7 2.92 13.85 -5.53
CA TYR A 7 2.83 12.77 -6.50
C TYR A 7 4.17 12.46 -7.18
N GLN A 8 4.79 13.49 -7.77
CA GLN A 8 6.05 13.35 -8.49
C GLN A 8 7.16 12.81 -7.57
N LYS A 9 7.32 13.40 -6.39
CA LYS A 9 8.37 13.01 -5.44
C LYS A 9 8.17 11.60 -4.87
N ALA A 10 6.91 11.20 -4.63
CA ALA A 10 6.58 9.85 -4.20
C ALA A 10 6.96 8.83 -5.28
N LYS A 11 6.60 9.07 -6.55
CA LYS A 11 6.97 8.20 -7.68
C LYS A 11 8.48 8.10 -7.87
N GLU A 12 9.21 9.22 -7.78
CA GLU A 12 10.67 9.25 -7.85
C GLU A 12 11.31 8.45 -6.70
N GLY A 13 10.78 8.57 -5.48
CA GLY A 13 11.24 7.80 -4.33
C GLY A 13 11.04 6.30 -4.52
N VAL A 14 9.85 5.89 -4.96
CA VAL A 14 9.54 4.48 -5.26
C VAL A 14 10.42 3.93 -6.38
N PHE A 15 10.61 4.68 -7.47
CA PHE A 15 11.49 4.29 -8.56
C PHE A 15 12.92 4.04 -8.06
N LYS A 16 13.45 4.94 -7.22
CA LYS A 16 14.78 4.77 -6.61
C LYS A 16 14.86 3.51 -5.75
N ILE A 17 13.89 3.24 -4.88
CA ILE A 17 13.86 2.02 -4.05
C ILE A 17 13.99 0.76 -4.91
N TRP A 18 13.18 0.66 -5.97
CA TRP A 18 13.18 -0.53 -6.83
C TRP A 18 14.43 -0.68 -7.70
N THR A 19 15.01 0.44 -8.12
CA THR A 19 16.21 0.42 -8.98
C THR A 19 17.52 0.27 -8.21
N THR A 20 17.57 0.68 -6.94
CA THR A 20 18.81 0.64 -6.15
C THR A 20 18.83 -0.45 -5.09
N LEU A 21 17.73 -0.65 -4.36
CA LEU A 21 17.66 -1.63 -3.27
C LEU A 21 17.16 -3.00 -3.73
N GLN A 22 16.42 -3.04 -4.84
CA GLN A 22 15.84 -4.25 -5.41
C GLN A 22 15.20 -5.18 -4.36
N PRO A 23 14.28 -4.66 -3.52
CA PRO A 23 13.75 -5.42 -2.40
C PRO A 23 13.00 -6.67 -2.86
N LEU A 24 12.88 -7.66 -1.96
CA LEU A 24 11.99 -8.81 -2.15
C LEU A 24 10.53 -8.37 -2.30
N LEU A 25 10.08 -7.52 -1.37
CA LEU A 25 8.73 -6.97 -1.28
C LEU A 25 8.80 -5.55 -0.70
N THR A 26 8.01 -4.63 -1.24
CA THR A 26 7.74 -3.34 -0.58
C THR A 26 6.37 -3.36 0.08
N VAL A 27 6.28 -3.05 1.38
CA VAL A 27 4.99 -2.87 2.07
C VAL A 27 4.79 -1.38 2.35
N HIS A 28 3.77 -0.81 1.72
CA HIS A 28 3.36 0.57 1.94
C HIS A 28 2.28 0.64 3.02
N VAL A 29 2.39 1.64 3.89
CA VAL A 29 1.41 1.89 4.96
C VAL A 29 0.88 3.30 4.81
N GLY A 30 -0.44 3.45 4.70
CA GLY A 30 -1.12 4.73 4.55
C GLY A 30 -2.20 4.94 5.60
N LEU A 31 -2.46 6.19 5.95
CA LEU A 31 -3.52 6.53 6.90
C LEU A 31 -4.89 6.57 6.21
N ALA A 32 -5.85 5.79 6.68
CA ALA A 32 -7.27 5.94 6.36
C ALA A 32 -7.96 6.78 7.45
N SER A 33 -8.01 8.10 7.25
CA SER A 33 -8.48 9.05 8.28
C SER A 33 -9.94 8.87 8.69
N SER A 34 -10.77 8.27 7.83
CA SER A 34 -12.21 8.09 8.05
C SER A 34 -12.56 6.81 8.83
N THR A 35 -11.61 5.88 9.01
CA THR A 35 -11.87 4.62 9.70
C THR A 35 -11.44 4.67 11.16
N LYS A 36 -12.17 3.96 12.02
CA LYS A 36 -11.80 3.76 13.43
C LYS A 36 -11.53 2.27 13.64
N ALA A 37 -10.34 1.95 14.17
CA ALA A 37 -9.94 0.60 14.54
C ALA A 37 -10.01 -0.47 13.42
N ILE A 38 -10.02 -0.07 12.14
CA ILE A 38 -10.04 -0.98 11.00
C ILE A 38 -8.76 -0.82 10.18
N ILE A 39 -8.02 -1.92 10.02
CA ILE A 39 -6.94 -2.07 9.04
C ILE A 39 -7.52 -2.62 7.74
N ILE A 40 -7.10 -2.07 6.60
CA ILE A 40 -7.55 -2.50 5.26
C ILE A 40 -6.35 -3.06 4.50
N LEU A 41 -6.48 -4.30 4.02
CA LEU A 41 -5.50 -4.95 3.16
C LEU A 41 -5.91 -4.77 1.68
N GLU A 42 -5.09 -4.07 0.90
CA GLU A 42 -5.43 -3.69 -0.47
C GLU A 42 -4.80 -4.64 -1.50
N GLN A 43 -5.62 -5.31 -2.30
CA GLN A 43 -5.15 -6.27 -3.30
C GLN A 43 -4.50 -5.63 -4.53
N CYS A 44 -4.94 -4.43 -4.91
CA CYS A 44 -4.55 -3.85 -6.19
C CYS A 44 -4.54 -2.32 -6.18
N GLY A 45 -3.67 -1.76 -7.02
CA GLY A 45 -3.61 -0.34 -7.32
C GLY A 45 -4.19 -0.04 -8.70
N LYS A 46 -4.66 1.20 -8.92
CA LYS A 46 -5.26 1.62 -10.18
C LYS A 46 -4.49 2.77 -10.81
N ASN A 47 -4.35 2.79 -12.13
CA ASN A 47 -3.47 3.76 -12.78
C ASN A 47 -4.11 5.14 -12.99
N LYS A 48 -5.44 5.24 -12.94
CA LYS A 48 -6.18 6.42 -13.40
C LYS A 48 -7.25 6.85 -12.40
N GLY A 49 -7.64 8.12 -12.51
CA GLY A 49 -8.76 8.69 -11.75
C GLY A 49 -8.32 9.61 -10.62
N TYR A 50 -7.04 10.00 -10.58
CA TYR A 50 -6.53 10.97 -9.63
C TYR A 50 -7.04 12.36 -9.97
N ARG A 51 -7.83 12.95 -9.06
CA ARG A 51 -8.51 14.25 -9.25
C ARG A 51 -8.31 15.22 -8.10
N ASP A 52 -7.52 14.83 -7.11
CA ASP A 52 -7.25 15.63 -5.91
C ASP A 52 -5.84 16.20 -5.97
N MET A 53 -5.65 17.41 -5.44
CA MET A 53 -4.34 18.04 -5.37
C MET A 53 -3.48 17.40 -4.28
N ASP A 54 -2.19 17.24 -4.56
CA ASP A 54 -1.22 16.89 -3.53
C ASP A 54 -0.93 18.05 -2.58
N ALA A 55 -0.06 17.82 -1.59
CA ALA A 55 0.29 18.84 -0.58
C ALA A 55 1.00 20.08 -1.17
N CYS A 56 1.41 20.04 -2.44
CA CYS A 56 2.00 21.16 -3.16
C CYS A 56 1.03 21.80 -4.16
N GLY A 57 -0.24 21.38 -4.21
CA GLY A 57 -1.25 21.95 -5.12
C GLY A 57 -1.22 21.39 -6.54
N PHE A 58 -0.57 20.24 -6.77
CA PHE A 58 -0.45 19.65 -8.10
C PHE A 58 -1.29 18.37 -8.26
N TYR A 59 -1.69 18.12 -9.50
CA TYR A 59 -2.31 16.86 -9.94
C TYR A 59 -1.31 16.01 -10.71
N PRO A 60 -1.50 14.68 -10.78
CA PRO A 60 -0.76 13.86 -11.72
C PRO A 60 -1.05 14.27 -13.15
N GLU A 61 -0.01 14.35 -13.98
CA GLU A 61 -0.16 14.60 -15.40
C GLU A 61 -1.11 13.57 -16.05
N GLY A 62 -2.09 14.07 -16.81
CA GLY A 62 -3.12 13.22 -17.43
C GLY A 62 -4.04 12.48 -16.44
N GLY A 63 -4.00 12.80 -15.15
CA GLY A 63 -4.79 12.10 -14.12
C GLY A 63 -4.42 10.63 -13.96
N CYS A 64 -3.18 10.25 -14.33
CA CYS A 64 -2.67 8.89 -14.26
C CYS A 64 -1.30 8.79 -13.58
N CYS A 65 -0.92 7.58 -13.14
CA CYS A 65 0.37 7.34 -12.49
C CYS A 65 1.50 7.11 -13.48
N ILE A 66 1.30 6.18 -14.39
CA ILE A 66 2.20 5.79 -15.48
C ILE A 66 1.46 5.97 -16.80
N LEU A 67 2.01 6.81 -17.68
CA LEU A 67 1.48 6.97 -19.04
C LEU A 67 1.50 5.60 -19.74
N ASP A 68 0.38 5.22 -20.35
CA ASP A 68 0.18 3.93 -21.02
C ASP A 68 0.38 2.69 -20.14
N GLY A 69 0.44 2.85 -18.82
CA GLY A 69 0.46 1.74 -17.87
C GLY A 69 -0.88 0.99 -17.80
N PRO A 70 -0.88 -0.29 -17.37
CA PRO A 70 -2.10 -1.08 -17.18
C PRO A 70 -3.15 -0.35 -16.33
N GLU A 71 -4.45 -0.52 -16.58
CA GLU A 71 -5.46 0.19 -15.78
C GLU A 71 -5.43 -0.16 -14.29
N LYS A 72 -5.01 -1.39 -13.99
CA LYS A 72 -4.93 -1.96 -12.64
C LYS A 72 -3.80 -2.98 -12.59
N ILE A 73 -3.07 -3.02 -11.49
CA ILE A 73 -2.07 -4.05 -11.21
C ILE A 73 -2.44 -4.68 -9.86
N GLU A 74 -2.39 -6.02 -9.78
CA GLU A 74 -2.59 -6.73 -8.52
C GLU A 74 -1.24 -7.06 -7.90
N SER A 75 -1.19 -7.07 -6.57
CA SER A 75 -0.05 -7.57 -5.83
C SER A 75 0.15 -9.05 -6.12
N THR A 76 1.41 -9.50 -6.15
CA THR A 76 1.75 -10.93 -6.07
C THR A 76 1.33 -11.52 -4.71
N ILE A 77 1.21 -10.68 -3.68
CA ILE A 77 0.66 -11.07 -2.38
C ILE A 77 -0.86 -11.21 -2.49
N ASN A 78 -1.36 -12.39 -2.16
CA ASN A 78 -2.78 -12.66 -2.03
C ASN A 78 -3.29 -12.13 -0.69
N MET A 79 -3.73 -10.87 -0.69
CA MET A 79 -4.26 -10.19 0.50
C MET A 79 -5.51 -10.86 1.06
N LYS A 80 -6.28 -11.56 0.22
CA LYS A 80 -7.44 -12.32 0.69
C LYS A 80 -7.02 -13.53 1.53
N THR A 81 -5.93 -14.21 1.16
CA THR A 81 -5.34 -15.28 1.97
C THR A 81 -4.75 -14.73 3.25
N VAL A 82 -3.97 -13.64 3.18
CA VAL A 82 -3.43 -12.96 4.39
C VAL A 82 -4.57 -12.63 5.34
N TRP A 83 -5.61 -11.94 4.86
CA TRP A 83 -6.78 -11.57 5.65
C TRP A 83 -7.46 -12.76 6.33
N LYS A 84 -7.57 -13.91 5.67
CA LYS A 84 -8.19 -15.13 6.25
C LYS A 84 -7.33 -15.78 7.33
N ASN A 85 -6.02 -15.68 7.22
CA ASN A 85 -5.08 -16.39 8.09
C ASN A 85 -4.73 -15.60 9.35
N ILE A 86 -5.04 -14.32 9.39
CA ILE A 86 -4.71 -13.45 10.53
C ILE A 86 -5.95 -13.05 11.31
N SER A 87 -5.74 -12.90 12.61
CA SER A 87 -6.65 -12.19 13.50
C SER A 87 -5.77 -11.48 14.52
N VAL A 88 -6.03 -10.19 14.74
CA VAL A 88 -5.30 -9.38 15.72
C VAL A 88 -6.30 -8.91 16.76
N GLU A 89 -6.05 -9.26 18.02
CA GLU A 89 -6.95 -8.88 19.12
C GLU A 89 -7.10 -7.35 19.20
N GLY A 90 -8.35 -6.89 19.28
CA GLY A 90 -8.68 -5.47 19.41
C GLY A 90 -8.60 -4.64 18.12
N ILE A 91 -8.35 -5.26 16.95
CA ILE A 91 -8.31 -4.57 15.66
C ILE A 91 -9.09 -5.38 14.61
N ASP A 92 -10.02 -4.71 13.95
CA ASP A 92 -10.71 -5.29 12.80
C ASP A 92 -9.84 -5.20 11.55
N ILE A 93 -9.83 -6.26 10.75
CA ILE A 93 -9.08 -6.30 9.49
C ILE A 93 -10.06 -6.66 8.37
N ILE A 94 -10.03 -5.87 7.29
CA ILE A 94 -10.84 -6.11 6.11
C ILE A 94 -9.99 -6.22 4.85
N PHE A 95 -10.50 -6.96 3.87
CA PHE A 95 -9.93 -7.07 2.54
C PHE A 95 -10.58 -6.06 1.59
N SER A 96 -9.78 -5.40 0.76
CA SER A 96 -10.22 -4.45 -0.25
C SER A 96 -9.50 -4.66 -1.58
N ARG A 97 -10.13 -4.23 -2.67
CA ARG A 97 -9.55 -4.18 -4.03
C ARG A 97 -9.57 -2.74 -4.57
N ASP A 98 -9.54 -1.76 -3.68
CA ASP A 98 -9.59 -0.35 -4.04
C ASP A 98 -8.85 0.52 -3.00
N ALA A 99 -7.59 0.82 -3.29
CA ALA A 99 -6.75 1.68 -2.44
C ALA A 99 -7.09 3.18 -2.55
N GLY A 100 -8.18 3.54 -3.24
CA GLY A 100 -8.62 4.93 -3.44
C GLY A 100 -8.02 5.59 -4.68
N ARG A 101 -8.12 6.92 -4.78
CA ARG A 101 -7.61 7.71 -5.93
C ARG A 101 -6.81 8.95 -5.47
N TYR A 102 -6.00 8.77 -4.43
CA TYR A 102 -5.08 9.79 -3.93
C TYR A 102 -3.64 9.28 -3.90
N ILE A 103 -2.77 9.91 -3.10
CA ILE A 103 -1.35 9.58 -3.01
C ILE A 103 -1.08 8.12 -2.59
N CYS A 104 -1.95 7.52 -1.78
CA CYS A 104 -1.84 6.13 -1.31
C CYS A 104 -1.82 5.16 -2.49
N ASP A 105 -2.92 5.13 -3.26
CA ASP A 105 -3.06 4.31 -4.46
C ASP A 105 -2.02 4.67 -5.53
N TYR A 106 -1.69 5.95 -5.70
CA TYR A 106 -0.67 6.38 -6.67
C TYR A 106 0.72 5.80 -6.35
N THR A 107 1.12 5.89 -5.09
CA THR A 107 2.41 5.37 -4.62
C THR A 107 2.43 3.84 -4.69
N TYR A 108 1.31 3.21 -4.29
CA TYR A 108 1.14 1.76 -4.39
C TYR A 108 1.26 1.28 -5.82
N TYR A 109 0.50 1.88 -6.74
CA TYR A 109 0.50 1.54 -8.15
C TYR A 109 1.88 1.71 -8.78
N ALA A 110 2.59 2.81 -8.49
CA ALA A 110 3.97 2.99 -8.93
C ALA A 110 4.88 1.84 -8.45
N SER A 111 4.71 1.40 -7.20
CA SER A 111 5.50 0.31 -6.63
C SER A 111 5.15 -1.04 -7.23
N LEU A 112 3.87 -1.30 -7.50
CA LEU A 112 3.43 -2.48 -8.24
C LEU A 112 4.01 -2.50 -9.65
N TYR A 113 4.00 -1.36 -10.35
CA TYR A 113 4.52 -1.25 -11.71
C TYR A 113 6.03 -1.51 -11.76
N TYR A 114 6.83 -0.78 -10.96
CA TYR A 114 8.29 -0.94 -10.97
C TYR A 114 8.76 -2.24 -10.31
N GLY A 115 7.99 -2.78 -9.36
CA GLY A 115 8.30 -4.01 -8.64
C GLY A 115 7.80 -5.29 -9.31
N SER A 116 7.18 -5.21 -10.49
CA SER A 116 6.54 -6.35 -11.16
C SER A 116 5.52 -7.06 -10.25
N GLY A 117 4.67 -6.29 -9.57
CA GLY A 117 3.64 -6.78 -8.66
C GLY A 117 4.11 -7.05 -7.22
N ARG A 118 5.42 -7.02 -6.93
CA ARG A 118 6.00 -7.27 -5.60
C ARG A 118 5.87 -6.09 -4.63
N ALA A 119 4.66 -5.54 -4.54
CA ALA A 119 4.33 -4.50 -3.59
C ALA A 119 3.00 -4.81 -2.90
N ALA A 120 2.87 -4.39 -1.65
CA ALA A 120 1.69 -4.52 -0.82
C ALA A 120 1.29 -3.16 -0.26
N PHE A 121 0.00 -2.98 0.05
CA PHE A 121 -0.48 -1.76 0.69
C PHE A 121 -1.45 -2.08 1.82
N ILE A 122 -1.26 -1.40 2.94
CA ILE A 122 -2.07 -1.51 4.15
C ILE A 122 -2.56 -0.10 4.52
N HIS A 123 -3.88 0.12 4.54
CA HIS A 123 -4.41 1.29 5.21
C HIS A 123 -4.57 1.01 6.70
N VAL A 124 -4.10 1.95 7.53
CA VAL A 124 -4.25 1.91 8.98
C VAL A 124 -5.15 3.05 9.46
N PRO A 125 -5.92 2.85 10.55
CA PRO A 125 -6.72 3.92 11.13
C PRO A 125 -5.82 4.88 11.94
N PRO A 126 -6.31 6.07 12.32
CA PRO A 126 -5.62 6.93 13.28
C PRO A 126 -5.43 6.23 14.63
N THR A 127 -4.30 6.49 15.28
CA THR A 127 -4.08 6.02 16.66
C THR A 127 -5.03 6.71 17.63
N SER A 128 -5.42 6.00 18.69
CA SER A 128 -6.27 6.50 19.76
C SER A 128 -5.84 5.91 21.10
N SER A 129 -6.51 6.26 22.20
CA SER A 129 -6.28 5.62 23.50
C SER A 129 -6.58 4.11 23.49
N ALA A 130 -7.54 3.68 22.67
CA ALA A 130 -7.90 2.27 22.52
C ALA A 130 -7.03 1.54 21.48
N LEU A 131 -6.45 2.27 20.52
CA LEU A 131 -5.57 1.75 19.48
C LEU A 131 -4.25 2.51 19.47
N THR A 132 -3.33 2.07 20.33
CA THR A 132 -2.02 2.72 20.48
C THR A 132 -1.13 2.44 19.27
N ALA A 133 -0.09 3.27 19.10
CA ALA A 133 0.94 3.03 18.09
C ALA A 133 1.62 1.66 18.28
N ASP A 134 1.82 1.22 19.53
CA ASP A 134 2.41 -0.09 19.83
C ASP A 134 1.52 -1.25 19.39
N LEU A 135 0.21 -1.15 19.65
CA LEU A 135 -0.75 -2.18 19.23
C LEU A 135 -0.82 -2.23 17.68
N LEU A 136 -0.86 -1.07 17.04
CA LEU A 136 -0.85 -0.98 15.57
C LEU A 136 0.46 -1.52 14.97
N GLY A 137 1.61 -1.23 15.60
CA GLY A 137 2.91 -1.74 15.18
C GLY A 137 3.00 -3.26 15.25
N LYS A 138 2.50 -3.86 16.33
CA LYS A 138 2.39 -5.33 16.47
C LYS A 138 1.46 -5.93 15.43
N ALA A 139 0.32 -5.29 15.16
CA ALA A 139 -0.61 -5.72 14.13
C ALA A 139 0.06 -5.74 12.74
N LEU A 140 0.72 -4.64 12.38
CA LEU A 140 1.47 -4.52 11.13
C LEU A 140 2.58 -5.59 11.02
N GLN A 141 3.31 -5.84 12.09
CA GLN A 141 4.33 -6.89 12.12
C GLN A 141 3.72 -8.27 11.82
N THR A 142 2.62 -8.63 12.48
CA THR A 142 1.92 -9.90 12.24
C THR A 142 1.44 -10.01 10.79
N ILE A 143 0.85 -8.95 10.24
CA ILE A 143 0.39 -8.94 8.85
C ILE A 143 1.58 -9.13 7.90
N ILE A 144 2.67 -8.39 8.08
CA ILE A 144 3.85 -8.44 7.20
C ILE A 144 4.51 -9.82 7.25
N LEU A 145 4.62 -10.43 8.44
CA LEU A 145 5.13 -11.80 8.57
C LEU A 145 4.26 -12.81 7.81
N GLU A 146 2.93 -12.65 7.80
CA GLU A 146 2.05 -13.48 6.99
C GLU A 146 2.24 -13.25 5.48
N MET A 147 2.50 -12.01 5.04
CA MET A 147 2.82 -11.72 3.64
C MET A 147 4.12 -12.40 3.20
N LEU A 148 5.15 -12.39 4.05
CA LEU A 148 6.48 -12.93 3.72
C LEU A 148 6.46 -14.44 3.47
N LYS A 149 5.57 -15.19 4.13
CA LYS A 149 5.38 -16.62 3.85
C LYS A 149 5.05 -16.90 2.38
N GLN A 150 4.30 -16.00 1.73
CA GLN A 150 3.96 -16.12 0.31
C GLN A 150 5.13 -15.77 -0.61
N CYS A 151 6.13 -15.01 -0.13
CA CYS A 151 7.34 -14.71 -0.90
C CYS A 151 8.32 -15.89 -0.89
N GLU A 152 8.31 -16.71 0.16
CA GLU A 152 9.18 -17.89 0.29
C GLU A 152 8.67 -19.08 -0.56
N GLU A 153 7.37 -19.15 -0.83
CA GLU A 153 6.74 -20.20 -1.66
C GLU A 153 7.03 -20.04 -3.17
N ASP A 154 7.50 -18.87 -3.60
CA ASP A 154 7.83 -18.53 -5.00
C ASP A 154 9.31 -18.78 -5.36
N GLU A 155 10.14 -19.28 -4.43
CA GLU A 155 11.52 -19.71 -4.74
C GLU A 155 11.54 -21.15 -5.30
N PRO A 156 12.14 -21.38 -6.50
CA PRO A 156 12.16 -22.69 -7.16
C PRO A 156 13.05 -23.73 -6.49
#